data_AF-A0A543K885-F1
#
_entry.id   AF-A0A543K885-F1
#
_cell.length_a   1.000
_cell.length_b   1.000
_cell.length_c   1.000
_cell.angle_alpha   90.00
_cell.angle_beta   90.00
_cell.angle_gamma   90.00
#
_symmetry.space_group_name_H-M   'P 1'
#
loop_
_entity.id
_entity.type
_entity.pdbx_description
1 polymer ?
#
loop_
_entity_poly.entity_id
_entity_poly.type
_entity_poly.pdbx_seq_one_letter_code
_entity_poly.pdbx_strand_id
1 'polypeptide(L)'
;MARGRHTPDEDEQPLETYRRMRDFTRTPEPAGTIPVPGDGERVFVVQRHRATRLHYDFRLEVDGVLASWAVPKGPTLDPEVRRLAIHVEDHPMEYLHFEGVIPAKEYGGGDVIVWDTGTWEPHDDEDPATAIRNGTLHVVLHGQRLRGVFMLVRTARQEGDKEQWLLFHKHDEHAVEGWDAEDHPTSVLSGRTNDEVLADPDREWHSDLPAAQASVELKVAVPDPPTDDELAALDALGESGSWEIFGRTLKVTNLDKVLFPAREGEEPVTKRDLLRYAAQVAPVSLPHLAGRALNLHRNPDGADAKGFWHKELPRHAPSWLPRWDNPDADKGETQTYLVVDEAAALVWAANFGALEWHPWTSRTDAPDLPTFVMFDLDPGDRTTWEELLDLARLHRTAFEALQLRAYPKVTGKRGIQIWVPVRRGPSFADTRAWAEKVSRSVG
;
A
#
# COMPACT_ATOMS: atom_id res chain seq x y z
N MET A 1 61.21 12.83 4.25
CA MET A 1 60.19 12.53 5.28
C MET A 1 59.02 11.88 4.57
N ALA A 2 58.91 10.56 4.68
CA ALA A 2 57.87 9.78 3.99
C ALA A 2 56.55 9.93 4.76
N ARG A 3 55.48 10.35 4.06
CA ARG A 3 54.11 10.28 4.58
C ARG A 3 53.61 8.85 4.37
N GLY A 4 53.22 8.21 5.46
CA GLY A 4 52.75 6.82 5.48
C GLY A 4 51.49 6.63 4.65
N ARG A 5 51.42 5.48 3.99
CA ARG A 5 50.19 4.95 3.37
C ARG A 5 49.21 4.61 4.50
N HIS A 6 47.99 5.14 4.41
CA HIS A 6 46.91 4.73 5.28
C HIS A 6 46.29 3.46 4.66
N THR A 7 46.63 2.30 5.22
CA THR A 7 45.79 1.10 5.10
C THR A 7 44.55 1.31 5.98
N PRO A 8 43.34 0.95 5.53
CA PRO A 8 42.18 0.94 6.40
C PRO A 8 42.46 -0.02 7.56
N ASP A 9 42.20 0.42 8.80
CA ASP A 9 42.37 -0.39 10.01
C ASP A 9 41.36 -1.55 9.98
N GLU A 10 41.82 -2.78 10.20
CA GLU A 10 40.97 -3.98 10.33
C GLU A 10 40.04 -3.92 11.57
N ASP A 11 40.16 -2.88 12.40
CA ASP A 11 39.41 -2.63 13.63
C ASP A 11 38.36 -1.49 13.53
N GLU A 12 38.20 -0.82 12.37
CA GLU A 12 37.21 0.26 12.21
C GLU A 12 35.78 -0.34 12.17
N GLN A 13 34.85 0.17 13.00
CA GLN A 13 33.47 -0.33 12.99
C GLN A 13 32.81 -0.04 11.63
N PRO A 14 31.99 -0.95 11.06
CA PRO A 14 31.44 -0.83 9.69
C PRO A 14 30.76 0.50 9.33
N LEU A 15 30.21 1.23 10.32
CA LEU A 15 29.53 2.52 10.11
C LEU A 15 30.33 3.75 10.61
N GLU A 16 31.58 3.59 11.03
CA GLU A 16 32.36 4.68 11.62
C GLU A 16 32.63 5.81 10.62
N THR A 17 33.10 5.46 9.42
CA THR A 17 33.29 6.42 8.34
C THR A 17 31.97 7.10 7.98
N TYR A 18 30.88 6.33 7.86
CA TYR A 18 29.54 6.87 7.58
C TYR A 18 29.14 7.94 8.60
N ARG A 19 29.16 7.60 9.89
CA ARG A 19 28.76 8.48 10.99
C ARG A 19 29.65 9.70 11.12
N ARG A 20 30.95 9.57 10.86
CA ARG A 20 31.92 10.68 10.89
C ARG A 20 31.64 11.73 9.81
N MET A 21 31.02 11.33 8.70
CA MET A 21 30.76 12.20 7.55
C MET A 21 29.41 12.94 7.63
N ARG A 22 28.55 12.64 8.61
CA ARG A 22 27.21 13.25 8.77
C ARG A 22 27.07 14.02 10.07
N ASP A 23 26.31 15.10 10.01
CA ASP A 23 25.76 15.77 11.20
C ASP A 23 24.26 15.43 11.30
N PHE A 24 23.93 14.41 12.10
CA PHE A 24 22.54 13.93 12.28
C PHE A 24 21.63 14.93 13.01
N THR A 25 22.14 16.07 13.48
CA THR A 25 21.28 17.17 13.93
C THR A 25 20.78 18.03 12.78
N ARG A 26 21.32 17.84 11.58
CA ARG A 26 21.10 18.68 10.39
C ARG A 26 20.64 17.89 9.17
N THR A 27 21.02 16.62 9.03
CA THR A 27 20.54 15.73 7.97
C THR A 27 19.37 14.85 8.45
N PRO A 28 18.36 14.58 7.61
CA PRO A 28 17.31 13.58 7.90
C PRO A 28 17.80 12.12 7.73
N GLU A 29 19.04 11.92 7.28
CA GLU A 29 19.63 10.59 7.12
C GLU A 29 19.68 9.81 8.46
N PRO A 30 19.43 8.49 8.46
CA PRO A 30 19.49 7.68 9.68
C PRO A 30 20.93 7.52 10.18
N ALA A 31 21.15 7.68 11.49
CA ALA A 31 22.45 7.42 12.13
C ALA A 31 22.83 5.93 12.18
N GLY A 32 21.80 5.07 12.08
CA GLY A 32 21.88 3.62 12.00
C GLY A 32 22.27 2.91 13.29
N THR A 33 21.70 1.73 13.50
CA THR A 33 22.24 0.71 14.41
C THR A 33 22.85 -0.42 13.58
N ILE A 34 23.86 -1.13 14.10
CA ILE A 34 24.34 -2.36 13.44
C ILE A 34 23.50 -3.50 14.05
N PRO A 35 22.55 -4.10 13.31
CA PRO A 35 21.78 -5.23 13.81
C PRO A 35 22.69 -6.45 13.98
N VAL A 36 22.30 -7.41 14.81
CA VAL A 36 22.94 -8.74 14.82
C VAL A 36 22.63 -9.41 13.48
N PRO A 37 23.62 -9.98 12.75
CA PRO A 37 23.36 -10.71 11.52
C PRO A 37 22.28 -11.77 11.76
N GLY A 38 21.18 -11.69 11.02
CA GLY A 38 20.09 -12.65 11.07
C GLY A 38 20.04 -13.50 9.81
N ASP A 39 19.38 -14.65 9.91
CA ASP A 39 19.21 -15.67 8.87
C ASP A 39 18.22 -15.24 7.75
N GLY A 40 18.02 -13.93 7.57
CA GLY A 40 17.04 -13.35 6.64
C GLY A 40 17.49 -13.35 5.18
N GLU A 41 16.54 -13.19 4.25
CA GLU A 41 16.84 -12.96 2.83
C GLU A 41 17.60 -11.63 2.67
N ARG A 42 18.71 -11.63 1.92
CA ARG A 42 19.52 -10.43 1.72
C ARG A 42 18.77 -9.43 0.87
N VAL A 43 18.81 -8.16 1.26
CA VAL A 43 18.10 -7.09 0.55
C VAL A 43 19.05 -6.15 -0.19
N PHE A 44 18.53 -5.52 -1.24
CA PHE A 44 19.24 -4.47 -1.98
C PHE A 44 18.36 -3.25 -2.19
N VAL A 45 19.03 -2.13 -2.46
CA VAL A 45 18.38 -0.89 -2.86
C VAL A 45 19.21 -0.19 -3.92
N VAL A 46 18.51 0.48 -4.84
CA VAL A 46 19.09 1.46 -5.75
C VAL A 46 18.39 2.78 -5.50
N GLN A 47 19.14 3.80 -5.10
CA GLN A 47 18.59 5.14 -4.87
C GLN A 47 18.98 6.07 -6.01
N ARG A 48 18.00 6.79 -6.58
CA ARG A 48 18.27 7.84 -7.56
C ARG A 48 18.50 9.15 -6.82
N HIS A 49 19.72 9.67 -6.93
CA HIS A 49 20.21 10.76 -6.11
C HIS A 49 20.65 11.94 -6.98
N ARG A 50 19.94 13.07 -6.89
CA ARG A 50 20.32 14.34 -7.53
C ARG A 50 21.11 15.21 -6.56
N ALA A 51 22.37 14.85 -6.36
CA ALA A 51 23.34 15.68 -5.66
C ALA A 51 23.91 16.76 -6.62
N THR A 52 25.21 17.07 -6.51
CA THR A 52 25.91 17.92 -7.50
C THR A 52 25.76 17.42 -8.94
N ARG A 53 25.61 16.11 -9.11
CA ARG A 53 25.25 15.43 -10.36
C ARG A 53 24.30 14.29 -10.03
N LEU A 54 23.42 13.97 -10.97
CA LEU A 54 22.61 12.76 -10.92
C LEU A 54 23.53 11.53 -10.89
N HIS A 55 23.25 10.62 -9.97
CA HIS A 55 23.82 9.29 -9.91
C HIS A 55 22.82 8.34 -9.24
N TYR A 56 23.15 7.06 -9.27
CA TYR A 56 22.35 6.02 -8.65
C TYR A 56 23.20 5.27 -7.65
N ASP A 57 22.83 5.32 -6.38
CA ASP A 57 23.52 4.59 -5.33
C ASP A 57 23.01 3.14 -5.32
N PHE A 58 23.82 2.22 -5.86
CA PHE A 58 23.56 0.78 -5.86
C PHE A 58 24.11 0.17 -4.57
N ARG A 59 23.26 -0.47 -3.78
CA ARG A 59 23.63 -0.93 -2.44
C ARG A 59 23.14 -2.35 -2.16
N LEU A 60 23.99 -3.17 -1.56
CA LEU A 60 23.71 -4.56 -1.20
C LEU A 60 23.88 -4.74 0.30
N GLU A 61 22.94 -5.41 0.96
CA GLU A 61 23.14 -5.86 2.35
C GLU A 61 24.25 -6.90 2.43
N VAL A 62 25.32 -6.59 3.14
CA VAL A 62 26.43 -7.49 3.47
C VAL A 62 26.76 -7.31 4.95
N ASP A 63 26.71 -8.40 5.72
CA ASP A 63 27.06 -8.43 7.15
C ASP A 63 26.39 -7.34 8.02
N GLY A 64 25.12 -7.03 7.74
CA GLY A 64 24.33 -6.08 8.52
C GLY A 64 24.57 -4.60 8.19
N VAL A 65 25.26 -4.31 7.10
CA VAL A 65 25.41 -2.97 6.52
C VAL A 65 25.16 -3.00 5.01
N LEU A 66 25.00 -1.82 4.40
CA LEU A 66 24.83 -1.65 2.96
C LEU A 66 26.16 -1.33 2.28
N ALA A 67 26.79 -2.34 1.68
CA ALA A 67 27.93 -2.15 0.77
C ALA A 67 27.47 -1.34 -0.46
N SER A 68 28.17 -0.25 -0.79
CA SER A 68 27.57 0.84 -1.57
C SER A 68 28.44 1.35 -2.73
N TRP A 69 27.82 1.54 -3.89
CA TRP A 69 28.46 2.11 -5.08
C TRP A 69 27.64 3.21 -5.73
N ALA A 70 28.25 4.35 -6.01
CA ALA A 70 27.66 5.39 -6.84
C ALA A 70 27.83 5.08 -8.34
N VAL A 71 26.72 4.97 -9.08
CA VAL A 71 26.67 4.62 -10.50
C VAL A 71 26.15 5.83 -11.29
N PRO A 72 27.03 6.65 -11.92
CA PRO A 72 26.63 7.95 -12.49
C PRO A 72 25.58 7.90 -13.60
N LYS A 73 25.56 6.80 -14.38
CA LYS A 73 24.60 6.61 -15.47
C LYS A 73 23.53 5.55 -15.17
N GLY A 74 23.35 5.21 -13.89
CA GLY A 74 22.46 4.16 -13.45
C GLY A 74 22.93 2.73 -13.76
N PRO A 75 22.43 1.72 -13.04
CA PRO A 75 22.46 0.32 -13.48
C PRO A 75 21.79 0.15 -14.85
N THR A 76 21.90 -1.03 -15.47
CA THR A 76 21.33 -1.27 -16.80
C THR A 76 20.94 -2.74 -16.97
N LEU A 77 19.82 -3.03 -17.62
CA LEU A 77 19.47 -4.39 -18.06
C LEU A 77 20.04 -4.75 -19.44
N ASP A 78 20.58 -3.77 -20.17
CA ASP A 78 21.29 -4.01 -21.42
C ASP A 78 22.64 -4.72 -21.15
N PRO A 79 22.83 -5.98 -21.61
CA PRO A 79 24.03 -6.76 -21.33
C PRO A 79 25.27 -6.28 -22.09
N GLU A 80 25.10 -5.47 -23.14
CA GLU A 80 26.20 -4.91 -23.91
C GLU A 80 26.80 -3.65 -23.26
N VAL A 81 26.14 -3.11 -22.24
CA VAL A 81 26.53 -1.86 -21.59
C VAL A 81 27.25 -2.10 -20.27
N ARG A 82 28.46 -1.54 -20.14
CA ARG A 82 29.25 -1.52 -18.89
C ARG A 82 29.12 -0.17 -18.21
N ARG A 83 28.68 -0.16 -16.94
CA ARG A 83 28.49 1.06 -16.14
C ARG A 83 29.63 1.23 -15.14
N LEU A 84 30.18 2.43 -15.04
CA LEU A 84 31.12 2.78 -13.97
C LEU A 84 30.37 2.80 -12.64
N ALA A 85 30.93 2.14 -11.63
CA ALA A 85 30.45 2.13 -10.25
C ALA A 85 31.61 2.58 -9.35
N ILE A 86 31.41 3.58 -8.51
CA ILE A 86 32.44 4.11 -7.61
C ILE A 86 32.10 3.63 -6.21
N HIS A 87 33.00 2.85 -5.61
CA HIS A 87 32.79 2.35 -4.25
C HIS A 87 32.83 3.53 -3.27
N VAL A 88 31.81 3.61 -2.40
CA VAL A 88 31.65 4.63 -1.36
C VAL A 88 31.54 3.96 0.01
N GLU A 89 31.50 4.74 1.07
CA GLU A 89 31.36 4.20 2.42
C GLU A 89 30.07 3.40 2.61
N ASP A 90 30.10 2.41 3.51
CA ASP A 90 28.93 1.60 3.84
C ASP A 90 27.82 2.46 4.47
N HIS A 91 26.57 2.06 4.27
CA HIS A 91 25.41 2.76 4.82
C HIS A 91 24.66 1.87 5.81
N PRO A 92 23.94 2.45 6.78
CA PRO A 92 23.15 1.68 7.71
C PRO A 92 21.94 1.01 7.04
N MET A 93 21.45 -0.09 7.59
CA MET A 93 20.32 -0.82 7.02
C MET A 93 19.05 0.02 6.92
N GLU A 94 18.84 0.94 7.86
CA GLU A 94 17.71 1.87 7.87
C GLU A 94 17.72 2.80 6.64
N TYR A 95 18.88 2.98 5.99
CA TYR A 95 19.02 3.78 4.77
C TYR A 95 18.32 3.15 3.55
N LEU A 96 17.98 1.85 3.63
CA LEU A 96 17.30 1.12 2.56
C LEU A 96 15.96 1.75 2.14
N HIS A 97 15.30 2.41 3.08
CA HIS A 97 13.99 3.03 2.89
C HIS A 97 14.03 4.55 2.78
N PHE A 98 15.23 5.15 2.81
CA PHE A 98 15.36 6.59 2.85
C PHE A 98 15.00 7.24 1.51
N GLU A 99 14.00 8.14 1.56
CA GLU A 99 13.62 9.10 0.52
C GLU A 99 13.48 10.47 1.15
N GLY A 100 14.06 11.51 0.57
CA GLY A 100 14.03 12.84 1.17
C GLY A 100 14.98 13.83 0.51
N VAL A 101 15.18 14.96 1.18
CA VAL A 101 16.08 16.03 0.74
C VAL A 101 17.20 16.21 1.77
N ILE A 102 18.42 15.81 1.38
CA ILE A 102 19.64 16.06 2.15
C ILE A 102 20.03 17.54 1.94
N PRO A 103 20.20 18.35 3.00
CA PRO A 103 20.47 19.77 2.83
C PRO A 103 21.75 20.03 2.03
N ALA A 104 21.74 21.05 1.15
CA ALA A 104 22.80 21.31 0.15
C ALA A 104 24.22 21.57 0.71
N LYS A 105 24.38 21.75 2.02
CA LYS A 105 25.69 21.94 2.69
C LYS A 105 26.17 20.70 3.43
N GLU A 106 25.33 19.67 3.52
CA GLU A 106 25.69 18.38 4.10
C GLU A 106 26.37 17.50 3.06
N TYR A 107 27.10 16.50 3.52
CA TYR A 107 27.68 15.49 2.65
C TYR A 107 26.57 14.75 1.90
N GLY A 108 26.68 14.64 0.58
CA GLY A 108 25.61 14.07 -0.23
C GLY A 108 24.37 14.97 -0.38
N GLY A 109 24.47 16.29 -0.16
CA GLY A 109 23.34 17.21 -0.34
C GLY A 109 22.67 17.11 -1.71
N GLY A 110 21.35 16.92 -1.72
CA GLY A 110 20.55 16.59 -2.89
C GLY A 110 19.21 15.93 -2.52
N ASP A 111 18.38 15.68 -3.51
CA ASP A 111 17.16 14.89 -3.34
C ASP A 111 17.39 13.41 -3.70
N VAL A 112 16.77 12.53 -2.91
CA VAL A 112 16.95 11.08 -2.98
C VAL A 112 15.59 10.40 -3.06
N ILE A 113 15.46 9.46 -3.99
CA ILE A 113 14.32 8.52 -4.05
C ILE A 113 14.83 7.08 -4.12
N VAL A 114 14.05 6.13 -3.62
CA VAL A 114 14.29 4.69 -3.78
C VAL A 114 13.81 4.29 -5.17
N TRP A 115 14.76 4.18 -6.10
CA TRP A 115 14.53 3.91 -7.52
C TRP A 115 14.28 2.42 -7.78
N ASP A 116 14.89 1.51 -7.02
CA ASP A 116 14.56 0.09 -7.03
C ASP A 116 14.89 -0.55 -5.67
N THR A 117 14.24 -1.67 -5.36
CA THR A 117 14.54 -2.48 -4.17
C THR A 117 14.01 -3.89 -4.37
N GLY A 118 14.59 -4.85 -3.65
CA GLY A 118 14.21 -6.25 -3.67
C GLY A 118 15.19 -7.09 -2.86
N THR A 119 15.18 -8.40 -3.13
CA THR A 119 16.14 -9.34 -2.54
C THR A 119 17.26 -9.66 -3.53
N TRP A 120 18.37 -10.16 -3.02
CA TRP A 120 19.47 -10.64 -3.84
C TRP A 120 20.13 -11.87 -3.22
N GLU A 121 20.79 -12.66 -4.05
CA GLU A 121 21.60 -13.79 -3.61
C GLU A 121 22.94 -13.80 -4.36
N PRO A 122 24.03 -14.29 -3.71
CA PRO A 122 25.28 -14.50 -4.42
C PRO A 122 25.08 -15.57 -5.49
N HIS A 123 25.57 -15.31 -6.70
CA HIS A 123 25.48 -16.28 -7.80
C HIS A 123 26.39 -17.50 -7.58
N ASP A 124 27.48 -17.31 -6.84
CA ASP A 124 28.49 -18.33 -6.54
C ASP A 124 28.53 -18.59 -5.02
N ASP A 125 29.06 -19.73 -4.57
CA ASP A 125 29.16 -20.11 -3.14
C ASP A 125 30.18 -19.28 -2.34
N GLU A 126 30.74 -18.21 -2.92
CA GLU A 126 31.69 -17.33 -2.25
C GLU A 126 30.96 -16.36 -1.32
N ASP A 127 31.48 -16.22 -0.10
CA ASP A 127 31.01 -15.22 0.86
C ASP A 127 31.07 -13.80 0.27
N PRO A 128 29.97 -13.02 0.27
CA PRO A 128 29.93 -11.70 -0.38
C PRO A 128 30.96 -10.71 0.10
N ALA A 129 31.22 -10.64 1.41
CA ALA A 129 32.24 -9.75 1.96
C ALA A 129 33.64 -10.11 1.43
N THR A 130 33.90 -11.40 1.28
CA THR A 130 35.12 -11.92 0.66
C THR A 130 35.19 -11.62 -0.85
N ALA A 131 34.10 -11.82 -1.59
CA ALA A 131 34.02 -11.49 -3.02
C ALA A 131 34.27 -9.99 -3.31
N ILE A 132 33.70 -9.10 -2.49
CA ILE A 132 33.95 -7.65 -2.56
C ILE A 132 35.43 -7.34 -2.32
N ARG A 133 36.05 -7.92 -1.28
CA ARG A 133 37.49 -7.74 -1.02
C ARG A 133 38.36 -8.24 -2.17
N ASN A 134 38.01 -9.38 -2.75
CA ASN A 134 38.70 -9.97 -3.91
C ASN A 134 38.52 -9.14 -5.19
N GLY A 135 37.49 -8.30 -5.25
CA GLY A 135 37.27 -7.36 -6.34
C GLY A 135 36.39 -7.90 -7.45
N THR A 136 35.66 -8.99 -7.23
CA THR A 136 34.68 -9.52 -8.18
C THR A 136 33.51 -10.09 -7.40
N LEU A 137 32.31 -9.57 -7.67
CA LEU A 137 31.07 -10.01 -7.04
C LEU A 137 30.03 -10.31 -8.11
N HIS A 138 29.42 -11.49 -8.03
CA HIS A 138 28.31 -11.91 -8.88
C HIS A 138 27.05 -12.03 -8.03
N VAL A 139 25.99 -11.36 -8.44
CA VAL A 139 24.72 -11.33 -7.70
C VAL A 139 23.56 -11.62 -8.62
N VAL A 140 22.55 -12.32 -8.11
CA VAL A 140 21.24 -12.44 -8.73
C VAL A 140 20.32 -11.45 -8.04
N LEU A 141 19.74 -10.52 -8.79
CA LEU A 141 18.82 -9.52 -8.26
C LEU A 141 17.37 -9.93 -8.51
N HIS A 142 16.52 -9.74 -7.51
CA HIS A 142 15.07 -9.94 -7.55
C HIS A 142 14.35 -8.62 -7.23
N GLY A 143 14.62 -7.58 -8.02
CA GLY A 143 14.05 -6.25 -7.87
C GLY A 143 12.69 -6.03 -8.50
N GLN A 144 12.15 -4.83 -8.30
CA GLN A 144 11.00 -4.35 -9.08
C GLN A 144 11.43 -3.94 -10.49
N ARG A 145 12.65 -3.42 -10.66
CA ARG A 145 13.21 -3.00 -11.95
C ARG A 145 14.36 -3.90 -12.40
N LEU A 146 15.36 -4.09 -11.54
CA LEU A 146 16.54 -4.89 -11.85
C LEU A 146 16.28 -6.34 -11.47
N ARG A 147 16.27 -7.21 -12.49
CA ARG A 147 16.17 -8.66 -12.32
C ARG A 147 17.24 -9.34 -13.16
N GLY A 148 17.74 -10.48 -12.69
CA GLY A 148 18.76 -11.26 -13.38
C GLY A 148 20.13 -11.13 -12.75
N VAL A 149 21.15 -11.61 -13.46
CA VAL A 149 22.50 -11.79 -12.96
C VAL A 149 23.35 -10.55 -13.26
N PHE A 150 23.81 -9.88 -12.22
CA PHE A 150 24.69 -8.72 -12.29
C PHE A 150 26.08 -9.04 -11.80
N MET A 151 27.07 -8.35 -12.37
CA MET A 151 28.46 -8.47 -11.95
C MET A 151 29.07 -7.11 -11.63
N LEU A 152 29.79 -7.06 -10.52
CA LEU A 152 30.63 -5.96 -10.09
C LEU A 152 32.09 -6.42 -10.17
N VAL A 153 32.91 -5.73 -10.96
CA VAL A 153 34.34 -6.05 -11.12
C VAL A 153 35.20 -4.81 -10.83
N ARG A 154 36.07 -4.90 -9.83
CA ARG A 154 37.02 -3.83 -9.47
C ARG A 154 38.08 -3.71 -10.56
N THR A 155 38.30 -2.47 -10.99
CA THR A 155 39.31 -2.15 -12.00
C THR A 155 40.64 -1.79 -11.34
N ALA A 156 41.74 -1.93 -12.08
CA ALA A 156 43.07 -1.51 -11.62
C ALA A 156 43.26 0.02 -11.59
N ARG A 157 42.28 0.81 -12.05
CA ARG A 157 42.32 2.28 -12.03
C ARG A 157 41.77 2.78 -10.69
N GLN A 158 42.51 3.67 -10.05
CA GLN A 158 42.10 4.40 -8.85
C GLN A 158 42.21 5.89 -9.12
N GLU A 159 41.21 6.67 -8.68
CA GLU A 159 41.25 8.13 -8.71
C GLU A 159 41.22 8.64 -7.27
N GLY A 160 42.39 9.03 -6.75
CA GLY A 160 42.55 9.29 -5.32
C GLY A 160 42.35 8.02 -4.50
N ASP A 161 41.60 8.11 -3.40
CA ASP A 161 41.33 6.99 -2.48
C ASP A 161 40.06 6.18 -2.85
N LYS A 162 39.42 6.47 -4.00
CA LYS A 162 38.17 5.81 -4.41
C LYS A 162 38.41 4.66 -5.38
N GLU A 163 37.91 3.48 -5.03
CA GLU A 163 37.97 2.29 -5.88
C GLU A 163 36.95 2.36 -7.02
N GLN A 164 37.40 2.13 -8.26
CA GLN A 164 36.53 2.08 -9.43
C GLN A 164 36.16 0.64 -9.79
N TRP A 165 34.87 0.42 -9.98
CA TRP A 165 34.25 -0.84 -10.34
C TRP A 165 33.49 -0.71 -11.66
N LEU A 166 33.25 -1.83 -12.32
CA LEU A 166 32.33 -1.94 -13.45
C LEU A 166 31.13 -2.77 -13.02
N LEU A 167 29.94 -2.20 -13.15
CA LEU A 167 28.64 -2.86 -12.98
C LEU A 167 28.06 -3.20 -14.35
N PHE A 168 27.59 -4.42 -14.54
CA PHE A 168 26.93 -4.82 -15.78
C PHE A 168 26.06 -6.06 -15.60
N HIS A 169 25.02 -6.14 -16.42
CA HIS A 169 24.09 -7.25 -16.47
C HIS A 169 24.61 -8.36 -17.39
N LYS A 170 24.31 -9.62 -17.05
CA LYS A 170 24.61 -10.77 -17.90
C LYS A 170 23.56 -10.91 -19.01
N HIS A 171 23.91 -11.69 -20.02
CA HIS A 171 22.96 -12.10 -21.04
C HIS A 171 22.11 -13.25 -20.50
N ASP A 172 20.96 -12.92 -19.92
CA ASP A 172 19.99 -13.86 -19.36
C ASP A 172 18.55 -13.54 -19.80
N GLU A 173 17.55 -14.18 -19.19
CA GLU A 173 16.13 -14.01 -19.56
C GLU A 173 15.56 -12.61 -19.24
N HIS A 174 16.26 -11.81 -18.43
CA HIS A 174 15.86 -10.46 -18.04
C HIS A 174 16.60 -9.37 -18.82
N ALA A 175 17.48 -9.75 -19.77
CA ALA A 175 18.21 -8.80 -20.58
C ALA A 175 17.28 -7.97 -21.49
N VAL A 176 17.48 -6.65 -21.51
CA VAL A 176 16.70 -5.71 -22.33
C VAL A 176 17.64 -4.81 -23.13
N GLU A 177 17.65 -4.97 -24.45
CA GLU A 177 18.46 -4.14 -25.36
C GLU A 177 18.00 -2.67 -25.31
N GLY A 178 18.95 -1.74 -25.22
CA GLY A 178 18.68 -0.30 -25.22
C GLY A 178 18.06 0.23 -23.92
N TRP A 179 18.08 -0.55 -22.84
CA TRP A 179 17.49 -0.16 -21.56
C TRP A 179 18.21 1.05 -20.92
N ASP A 180 17.44 2.02 -20.42
CA ASP A 180 17.94 3.20 -19.72
C ASP A 180 17.26 3.41 -18.35
N ALA A 181 18.06 3.77 -17.34
CA ALA A 181 17.57 4.01 -15.98
C ALA A 181 16.71 5.28 -15.88
N GLU A 182 16.93 6.25 -16.79
CA GLU A 182 16.19 7.51 -16.82
C GLU A 182 14.77 7.36 -17.37
N ASP A 183 14.45 6.25 -18.06
CA ASP A 183 13.07 5.93 -18.47
C ASP A 183 12.16 5.58 -17.28
N HIS A 184 12.73 5.47 -16.08
CA HIS A 184 12.05 5.12 -14.83
C HIS A 184 12.27 6.18 -13.74
N PRO A 185 11.71 7.40 -13.87
CA PRO A 185 12.06 8.54 -13.00
C PRO A 185 11.36 8.55 -11.63
N THR A 186 10.55 7.55 -11.32
CA THR A 186 9.74 7.48 -10.09
C THR A 186 10.33 6.55 -9.04
N SER A 187 9.91 6.73 -7.80
CA SER A 187 10.17 5.84 -6.68
C SER A 187 9.34 4.57 -6.77
N VAL A 188 9.93 3.42 -6.39
CA VAL A 188 9.18 2.17 -6.19
C VAL A 188 8.46 2.12 -4.84
N LEU A 189 8.86 2.96 -3.87
CA LEU A 189 8.22 3.04 -2.55
C LEU A 189 7.06 4.03 -2.55
N SER A 190 7.30 5.29 -2.89
CA SER A 190 6.30 6.37 -2.83
C SER A 190 5.58 6.62 -4.15
N GLY A 191 6.13 6.16 -5.29
CA GLY A 191 5.62 6.51 -6.63
C GLY A 191 5.99 7.92 -7.09
N ARG A 192 6.70 8.70 -6.25
CA ARG A 192 7.06 10.09 -6.52
C ARG A 192 8.31 10.20 -7.37
N THR A 193 8.41 11.26 -8.15
CA THR A 193 9.65 11.72 -8.77
C THR A 193 10.50 12.50 -7.78
N ASN A 194 11.79 12.65 -8.09
CA ASN A 194 12.66 13.53 -7.32
C ASN A 194 12.15 15.00 -7.27
N ASP A 195 11.50 15.51 -8.32
CA ASP A 195 10.91 16.86 -8.32
C ASP A 195 9.76 16.99 -7.33
N GLU A 196 8.93 15.96 -7.24
CA GLU A 196 7.84 15.92 -6.27
C GLU A 196 8.39 15.82 -4.84
N VAL A 197 9.44 15.03 -4.59
CA VAL A 197 10.12 14.96 -3.28
C VAL A 197 10.73 16.29 -2.89
N LEU A 198 11.40 16.97 -3.83
CA LEU A 198 11.97 18.29 -3.59
C LEU A 198 10.89 19.35 -3.29
N ALA A 199 9.72 19.26 -3.91
CA ALA A 199 8.61 20.20 -3.72
C ALA A 199 7.88 20.02 -2.37
N ASP A 200 7.95 18.84 -1.76
CA ASP A 200 7.28 18.50 -0.51
C ASP A 200 8.14 17.50 0.29
N PRO A 201 9.25 17.99 0.89
CA PRO A 201 10.28 17.18 1.53
C PRO A 201 9.82 16.57 2.86
N ASP A 202 8.83 17.17 3.53
CA ASP A 202 8.31 16.70 4.82
C ASP A 202 7.45 15.43 4.70
N ARG A 203 7.17 15.00 3.46
CA ARG A 203 6.36 13.82 3.15
C ARG A 203 7.26 12.61 2.83
N GLU A 204 8.12 12.26 3.78
CA GLU A 204 8.96 11.07 3.74
C GLU A 204 8.11 9.80 4.01
N TRP A 205 8.41 8.70 3.32
CA TRP A 205 7.82 7.39 3.64
C TRP A 205 8.63 6.75 4.76
N HIS A 206 8.03 6.67 5.94
CA HIS A 206 8.61 6.02 7.11
C HIS A 206 7.84 4.73 7.37
N SER A 207 8.53 3.58 7.30
CA SER A 207 7.94 2.25 7.53
C SER A 207 7.49 2.00 8.97
N ASP A 208 7.90 2.86 9.90
CA ASP A 208 7.80 2.72 11.34
C ASP A 208 7.01 3.85 12.02
N LEU A 209 6.27 4.68 11.26
CA LEU A 209 5.43 5.71 11.86
C LEU A 209 4.35 5.08 12.77
N PRO A 210 4.13 5.64 13.97
CA PRO A 210 2.95 5.33 14.77
C PRO A 210 1.69 5.45 13.91
N ALA A 211 0.72 4.55 14.06
CA ALA A 211 -0.48 4.49 13.21
C ALA A 211 -1.26 5.83 13.10
N ALA A 212 -1.16 6.69 14.12
CA ALA A 212 -1.73 8.04 14.10
C ALA A 212 -1.06 8.97 13.06
N GLN A 213 0.24 8.78 12.79
CA GLN A 213 1.06 9.58 11.87
C GLN A 213 1.19 8.93 10.48
N ALA A 214 0.96 7.62 10.37
CA ALA A 214 0.78 6.89 9.11
C ALA A 214 -0.65 7.01 8.52
N SER A 215 -1.53 7.78 9.17
CA SER A 215 -2.90 7.95 8.71
C SER A 215 -2.94 8.86 7.49
N VAL A 216 -3.54 8.36 6.40
CA VAL A 216 -3.88 9.19 5.24
C VAL A 216 -5.18 9.89 5.57
N GLU A 217 -5.23 11.21 5.35
CA GLU A 217 -6.47 11.97 5.40
C GLU A 217 -7.48 11.31 4.46
N LEU A 218 -8.60 10.84 5.01
CA LEU A 218 -9.64 10.24 4.21
C LEU A 218 -10.10 11.28 3.19
N LYS A 219 -10.19 10.90 1.92
CA LYS A 219 -10.67 11.78 0.83
C LYS A 219 -12.12 12.26 1.01
N VAL A 220 -12.76 11.96 2.14
CA VAL A 220 -14.11 12.35 2.52
C VAL A 220 -14.08 12.84 3.96
N ALA A 221 -14.67 14.01 4.18
CA ALA A 221 -14.89 14.55 5.52
C ALA A 221 -15.86 13.64 6.28
N VAL A 222 -15.38 13.02 7.35
CA VAL A 222 -16.21 12.20 8.24
C VAL A 222 -16.92 13.14 9.23
N PRO A 223 -18.25 13.17 9.26
CA PRO A 223 -18.98 13.99 10.23
C PRO A 223 -18.88 13.38 11.63
N ASP A 224 -19.16 14.19 12.65
CA ASP A 224 -19.38 13.68 14.00
C ASP A 224 -20.56 12.68 14.03
N PRO A 225 -20.60 11.75 15.00
CA PRO A 225 -21.78 10.93 15.25
C PRO A 225 -23.05 11.78 15.43
N PRO A 226 -24.22 11.25 15.05
CA PRO A 226 -25.46 11.99 15.21
C PRO A 226 -25.70 12.29 16.69
N THR A 227 -26.18 13.49 16.97
CA THR A 227 -26.49 13.93 18.32
C THR A 227 -27.73 13.21 18.86
N ASP A 228 -27.87 13.15 20.19
CA ASP A 228 -29.07 12.59 20.83
C ASP A 228 -30.34 13.32 20.38
N ASP A 229 -30.27 14.64 20.14
CA ASP A 229 -31.39 15.44 19.65
C ASP A 229 -31.79 15.06 18.22
N GLU A 230 -30.81 14.83 17.33
CA GLU A 230 -31.07 14.35 15.96
C GLU A 230 -31.73 12.96 15.97
N LEU A 231 -31.28 12.06 16.84
CA LEU A 231 -31.89 10.73 16.97
C LEU A 231 -33.29 10.80 17.62
N ALA A 232 -33.47 11.62 18.66
CA ALA A 232 -34.76 11.84 19.30
C ALA A 232 -35.78 12.47 18.33
N ALA A 233 -35.31 13.31 17.39
CA ALA A 233 -36.17 13.86 16.34
C ALA A 233 -36.74 12.79 15.42
N LEU A 234 -35.99 11.72 15.11
CA LEU A 234 -36.51 10.56 14.39
C LEU A 234 -37.60 9.85 15.21
N ASP A 235 -37.40 9.72 16.52
CA ASP A 235 -38.31 9.01 17.43
C ASP A 235 -39.61 9.74 17.67
N ALA A 236 -39.59 11.07 17.61
CA ALA A 236 -40.78 11.91 17.72
C ALA A 236 -41.68 11.87 16.47
N LEU A 237 -41.19 11.35 15.33
CA LEU A 237 -42.01 11.22 14.12
C LEU A 237 -43.11 10.15 14.29
N GLY A 238 -44.25 10.34 13.62
CA GLY A 238 -45.23 9.27 13.43
C GLY A 238 -44.74 8.22 12.43
N GLU A 239 -45.64 7.61 11.64
CA GLU A 239 -45.24 6.61 10.63
C GLU A 239 -44.39 7.16 9.47
N SER A 240 -44.37 8.50 9.28
CA SER A 240 -43.59 9.18 8.25
C SER A 240 -43.33 10.64 8.64
N GLY A 241 -42.35 11.28 7.99
CA GLY A 241 -42.01 12.67 8.27
C GLY A 241 -40.79 13.18 7.50
N SER A 242 -40.35 14.37 7.86
CA SER A 242 -39.06 14.92 7.44
C SER A 242 -38.11 14.88 8.63
N TRP A 243 -36.94 14.29 8.43
CA TRP A 243 -35.91 14.14 9.46
C TRP A 243 -34.64 14.87 9.03
N GLU A 244 -34.16 15.79 9.86
CA GLU A 244 -32.88 16.46 9.67
C GLU A 244 -31.76 15.60 10.28
N ILE A 245 -30.78 15.24 9.46
CA ILE A 245 -29.65 14.42 9.90
C ILE A 245 -28.42 14.74 9.04
N PHE A 246 -27.26 14.95 9.67
CA PHE A 246 -26.01 15.32 8.97
C PHE A 246 -26.17 16.53 8.03
N GLY A 247 -26.97 17.52 8.45
CA GLY A 247 -27.23 18.73 7.65
C GLY A 247 -28.10 18.51 6.41
N ARG A 248 -28.79 17.36 6.29
CA ARG A 248 -29.73 17.07 5.21
C ARG A 248 -31.13 16.78 5.74
N THR A 249 -32.13 17.28 5.03
CA THR A 249 -33.54 16.89 5.23
C THR A 249 -33.87 15.62 4.45
N LEU A 250 -34.23 14.54 5.15
CA LEU A 250 -34.68 13.28 4.58
C LEU A 250 -36.19 13.08 4.76
N LYS A 251 -36.91 12.81 3.66
CA LYS A 251 -38.29 12.33 3.74
C LYS A 251 -38.30 10.84 4.05
N VAL A 252 -38.72 10.48 5.26
CA VAL A 252 -38.76 9.11 5.76
C VAL A 252 -40.20 8.62 5.85
N THR A 253 -40.42 7.34 5.53
CA THR A 253 -41.77 6.75 5.44
C THR A 253 -41.78 5.32 5.96
N ASN A 254 -42.96 4.86 6.38
CA ASN A 254 -43.18 3.50 6.89
C ASN A 254 -42.27 3.17 8.09
N LEU A 255 -42.08 4.13 9.00
CA LEU A 255 -41.11 4.05 10.10
C LEU A 255 -41.39 2.85 11.01
N ASP A 256 -42.65 2.55 11.27
CA ASP A 256 -43.04 1.47 12.18
C ASP A 256 -43.15 0.10 11.46
N LYS A 257 -42.78 0.03 10.17
CA LYS A 257 -42.75 -1.23 9.43
C LYS A 257 -41.70 -2.15 10.01
N VAL A 258 -42.12 -3.33 10.46
CA VAL A 258 -41.23 -4.40 10.90
C VAL A 258 -40.42 -4.91 9.70
N LEU A 259 -39.09 -4.82 9.81
CA LEU A 259 -38.15 -5.34 8.81
C LEU A 259 -37.54 -6.66 9.25
N PHE A 260 -37.32 -6.84 10.56
CA PHE A 260 -36.90 -8.11 11.13
C PHE A 260 -37.89 -8.49 12.24
N PRO A 261 -38.57 -9.64 12.13
CA PRO A 261 -39.45 -10.11 13.19
C PRO A 261 -38.70 -10.28 14.52
N ALA A 262 -39.47 -10.21 15.61
CA ALA A 262 -38.97 -10.43 16.96
C ALA A 262 -38.31 -11.81 17.08
N ARG A 263 -37.15 -11.86 17.70
CA ARG A 263 -36.55 -13.10 18.23
C ARG A 263 -37.13 -13.37 19.61
N GLU A 264 -36.90 -14.58 20.12
CA GLU A 264 -37.36 -14.95 21.45
C GLU A 264 -36.78 -14.00 22.52
N GLY A 265 -37.65 -13.26 23.21
CA GLY A 265 -37.27 -12.30 24.25
C GLY A 265 -36.80 -10.93 23.75
N GLU A 266 -36.90 -10.65 22.46
CA GLU A 266 -36.49 -9.37 21.84
C GLU A 266 -37.68 -8.69 21.14
N GLU A 267 -37.63 -7.37 21.02
CA GLU A 267 -38.59 -6.60 20.21
C GLU A 267 -38.28 -6.73 18.72
N PRO A 268 -39.27 -6.62 17.82
CA PRO A 268 -39.03 -6.60 16.38
C PRO A 268 -38.25 -5.35 15.97
N VAL A 269 -37.39 -5.47 14.96
CA VAL A 269 -36.64 -4.33 14.41
C VAL A 269 -37.45 -3.68 13.31
N THR A 270 -37.76 -2.40 13.51
CA THR A 270 -38.53 -1.60 12.56
C THR A 270 -37.63 -0.87 11.56
N LYS A 271 -38.25 -0.26 10.54
CA LYS A 271 -37.55 0.64 9.63
C LYS A 271 -36.95 1.84 10.36
N ARG A 272 -37.62 2.37 11.39
CA ARG A 272 -37.10 3.44 12.25
C ARG A 272 -35.78 3.02 12.89
N ASP A 273 -35.72 1.81 13.42
CA ASP A 273 -34.52 1.27 14.06
C ASP A 273 -33.37 1.10 13.05
N LEU A 274 -33.68 0.63 11.83
CA LEU A 274 -32.70 0.57 10.75
C LEU A 274 -32.16 1.96 10.39
N LEU A 275 -33.00 2.99 10.33
CA LEU A 275 -32.56 4.37 10.04
C LEU A 275 -31.69 4.93 11.17
N ARG A 276 -32.07 4.69 12.42
CA ARG A 276 -31.26 5.07 13.59
C ARG A 276 -29.89 4.39 13.52
N TYR A 277 -29.86 3.09 13.30
CA TYR A 277 -28.63 2.31 13.15
C TYR A 277 -27.77 2.83 11.99
N ALA A 278 -28.37 3.04 10.81
CA ALA A 278 -27.67 3.54 9.63
C ALA A 278 -27.03 4.90 9.88
N ALA A 279 -27.72 5.81 10.59
CA ALA A 279 -27.14 7.10 10.98
C ALA A 279 -25.97 6.94 11.95
N GLN A 280 -26.12 6.09 12.99
CA GLN A 280 -25.06 5.87 13.96
C GLN A 280 -23.79 5.24 13.36
N VAL A 281 -23.93 4.32 12.40
CA VAL A 281 -22.77 3.67 11.77
C VAL A 281 -22.23 4.42 10.55
N ALA A 282 -22.94 5.43 10.04
CA ALA A 282 -22.52 6.13 8.84
C ALA A 282 -21.13 6.78 8.97
N PRO A 283 -20.77 7.50 10.05
CA PRO A 283 -19.43 8.08 10.19
C PRO A 283 -18.29 7.05 10.13
N VAL A 284 -18.47 5.87 10.73
CA VAL A 284 -17.45 4.81 10.71
C VAL A 284 -17.46 3.98 9.42
N SER A 285 -18.60 3.90 8.73
CA SER A 285 -18.73 3.15 7.47
C SER A 285 -18.26 3.96 6.26
N LEU A 286 -18.49 5.27 6.28
CA LEU A 286 -18.22 6.19 5.18
C LEU A 286 -16.78 6.10 4.63
N PRO A 287 -15.72 6.03 5.45
CA PRO A 287 -14.33 5.87 4.96
C PRO A 287 -14.13 4.69 4.02
N HIS A 288 -14.90 3.62 4.23
CA HIS A 288 -14.80 2.38 3.47
C HIS A 288 -15.67 2.37 2.20
N LEU A 289 -16.70 3.22 2.15
CA LEU A 289 -17.65 3.34 1.03
C LEU A 289 -17.29 4.50 0.08
N ALA A 290 -16.59 5.51 0.59
CA ALA A 290 -16.24 6.72 -0.13
C ALA A 290 -15.56 6.47 -1.49
N GLY A 291 -16.10 7.11 -2.52
CA GLY A 291 -15.65 7.06 -3.90
C GLY A 291 -16.01 5.75 -4.62
N ARG A 292 -16.84 4.88 -4.05
CA ARG A 292 -17.19 3.58 -4.61
C ARG A 292 -18.64 3.58 -5.08
N ALA A 293 -18.87 3.04 -6.27
CA ALA A 293 -20.22 2.73 -6.71
C ALA A 293 -20.83 1.68 -5.78
N LEU A 294 -22.09 1.89 -5.39
CA LEU A 294 -22.78 1.04 -4.42
C LEU A 294 -23.90 0.25 -5.10
N ASN A 295 -23.81 -1.08 -5.03
CA ASN A 295 -24.93 -1.96 -5.35
C ASN A 295 -25.78 -2.16 -4.08
N LEU A 296 -27.11 -2.05 -4.21
CA LEU A 296 -28.02 -2.20 -3.09
C LEU A 296 -28.76 -3.54 -3.19
N HIS A 297 -28.83 -4.29 -2.09
CA HIS A 297 -29.81 -5.35 -1.96
C HIS A 297 -30.98 -4.85 -1.12
N ARG A 298 -32.16 -4.78 -1.75
CA ARG A 298 -33.35 -4.17 -1.15
C ARG A 298 -34.32 -5.24 -0.68
N ASN A 299 -34.83 -5.04 0.52
CA ASN A 299 -35.90 -5.85 1.11
C ASN A 299 -36.99 -4.92 1.66
N PRO A 300 -37.79 -4.27 0.78
CA PRO A 300 -38.80 -3.32 1.23
C PRO A 300 -39.83 -3.94 2.18
N ASP A 301 -40.07 -5.25 2.07
CA ASP A 301 -41.04 -6.04 2.85
C ASP A 301 -40.43 -6.82 4.02
N GLY A 302 -39.18 -6.51 4.38
CA GLY A 302 -38.48 -7.15 5.49
C GLY A 302 -37.55 -8.29 5.06
N ALA A 303 -36.68 -8.70 5.98
CA ALA A 303 -35.57 -9.61 5.73
C ALA A 303 -36.00 -11.04 5.38
N ASP A 304 -37.16 -11.50 5.89
CA ASP A 304 -37.72 -12.81 5.58
C ASP A 304 -38.43 -12.85 4.23
N ALA A 305 -38.72 -11.68 3.64
CA ALA A 305 -39.29 -11.58 2.31
C ALA A 305 -38.20 -11.59 1.24
N LYS A 306 -38.57 -12.01 0.02
CA LYS A 306 -37.67 -12.02 -1.13
C LYS A 306 -37.20 -10.59 -1.44
N GLY A 307 -35.90 -10.35 -1.30
CA GLY A 307 -35.26 -9.11 -1.73
C GLY A 307 -34.86 -9.12 -3.22
N PHE A 308 -34.28 -8.01 -3.67
CA PHE A 308 -33.78 -7.85 -5.02
C PHE A 308 -32.58 -6.92 -5.11
N TRP A 309 -31.72 -7.17 -6.10
CA TRP A 309 -30.59 -6.29 -6.44
C TRP A 309 -31.06 -5.04 -7.16
N HIS A 310 -30.52 -3.89 -6.76
CA HIS A 310 -30.81 -2.59 -7.34
C HIS A 310 -29.50 -1.82 -7.51
N LYS A 311 -29.09 -1.62 -8.77
CA LYS A 311 -27.83 -0.95 -9.12
C LYS A 311 -28.06 0.49 -9.60
N GLU A 312 -29.07 0.66 -10.46
CA GLU A 312 -29.43 1.95 -11.05
C GLU A 312 -29.94 2.93 -9.99
N LEU A 313 -29.34 4.10 -9.89
CA LEU A 313 -29.85 5.18 -9.06
C LEU A 313 -31.19 5.66 -9.67
N PRO A 314 -32.30 5.61 -8.91
CA PRO A 314 -33.60 5.95 -9.47
C PRO A 314 -33.69 7.43 -9.84
N ARG A 315 -34.40 7.76 -10.93
CA ARG A 315 -34.57 9.15 -11.40
C ARG A 315 -35.19 10.12 -10.39
N HIS A 316 -35.94 9.59 -9.41
CA HIS A 316 -36.55 10.38 -8.34
C HIS A 316 -35.64 10.50 -7.09
N ALA A 317 -34.40 10.01 -7.15
CA ALA A 317 -33.42 10.20 -6.12
C ALA A 317 -33.17 11.71 -5.90
N PRO A 318 -33.05 12.17 -4.63
CA PRO A 318 -32.69 13.54 -4.34
C PRO A 318 -31.45 14.01 -5.12
N SER A 319 -31.50 15.25 -5.64
CA SER A 319 -30.44 15.79 -6.48
C SER A 319 -29.09 15.88 -5.78
N TRP A 320 -29.08 16.03 -4.47
CA TRP A 320 -27.89 16.14 -3.64
C TRP A 320 -27.13 14.82 -3.48
N LEU A 321 -27.75 13.66 -3.75
CA LEU A 321 -27.08 12.37 -3.59
C LEU A 321 -25.87 12.28 -4.53
N PRO A 322 -24.68 11.93 -3.99
CA PRO A 322 -23.52 11.69 -4.83
C PRO A 322 -23.77 10.49 -5.74
N ARG A 323 -23.32 10.62 -6.99
CA ARG A 323 -23.59 9.65 -8.04
C ARG A 323 -22.40 9.57 -8.97
N TRP A 324 -22.29 8.43 -9.65
CA TRP A 324 -21.32 8.23 -10.71
C TRP A 324 -22.03 7.69 -11.94
N ASP A 325 -21.88 8.40 -13.05
CA ASP A 325 -22.32 7.93 -14.36
C ASP A 325 -21.19 7.08 -14.95
N ASN A 326 -21.47 5.79 -15.16
CA ASN A 326 -20.50 4.84 -15.70
C ASN A 326 -20.26 5.16 -17.18
N PRO A 327 -19.06 5.66 -17.57
CA PRO A 327 -18.78 6.08 -18.93
C PRO A 327 -18.76 4.90 -19.92
N ASP A 328 -18.52 3.69 -19.41
CA ASP A 328 -18.39 2.46 -20.21
C ASP A 328 -19.70 1.65 -20.24
N ALA A 329 -20.82 2.20 -19.74
CA ALA A 329 -22.07 1.48 -19.66
C ALA A 329 -22.71 1.28 -21.04
N ASP A 330 -22.86 0.02 -21.45
CA ASP A 330 -23.56 -0.33 -22.68
C ASP A 330 -25.07 -0.07 -22.59
N LYS A 331 -25.73 0.00 -23.75
CA LYS A 331 -27.18 0.20 -23.82
C LYS A 331 -27.92 -0.94 -23.11
N GLY A 332 -28.60 -0.60 -22.02
CA GLY A 332 -29.37 -1.55 -21.21
C GLY A 332 -28.64 -1.97 -19.93
N GLU A 333 -27.38 -1.58 -19.76
CA GLU A 333 -26.66 -1.68 -18.51
C GLU A 333 -26.97 -0.51 -17.58
N THR A 334 -26.60 -0.67 -16.32
CA THR A 334 -26.70 0.38 -15.30
C THR A 334 -25.86 1.58 -15.70
N GLN A 335 -26.50 2.74 -15.82
CA GLN A 335 -25.87 3.98 -16.27
C GLN A 335 -25.36 4.78 -15.09
N THR A 336 -26.19 4.94 -14.07
CA THR A 336 -25.88 5.78 -12.91
C THR A 336 -25.92 4.95 -11.64
N TYR A 337 -24.84 4.99 -10.87
CA TYR A 337 -24.73 4.35 -9.56
C TYR A 337 -24.81 5.37 -8.43
N LEU A 338 -25.34 4.96 -7.28
CA LEU A 338 -25.17 5.70 -6.03
C LEU A 338 -23.70 5.65 -5.61
N VAL A 339 -23.14 6.78 -5.20
CA VAL A 339 -21.85 6.85 -4.51
C VAL A 339 -22.11 7.42 -3.12
N VAL A 340 -21.59 6.78 -2.08
CA VAL A 340 -21.81 7.23 -0.69
C VAL A 340 -20.57 8.00 -0.23
N ASP A 341 -20.53 9.28 -0.60
CA ASP A 341 -19.48 10.24 -0.21
C ASP A 341 -19.91 11.15 0.95
N GLU A 342 -21.14 11.01 1.45
CA GLU A 342 -21.62 11.70 2.64
C GLU A 342 -22.52 10.77 3.48
N ALA A 343 -22.52 10.96 4.81
CA ALA A 343 -23.22 10.08 5.75
C ALA A 343 -24.73 10.01 5.51
N ALA A 344 -25.36 11.13 5.15
CA ALA A 344 -26.79 11.18 4.85
C ALA A 344 -27.20 10.31 3.64
N ALA A 345 -26.29 10.06 2.69
CA ALA A 345 -26.56 9.20 1.54
C ALA A 345 -26.75 7.74 1.97
N LEU A 346 -26.06 7.28 3.02
CA LEU A 346 -26.23 5.94 3.58
C LEU A 346 -27.58 5.79 4.29
N VAL A 347 -27.98 6.81 5.05
CA VAL A 347 -29.30 6.86 5.70
C VAL A 347 -30.42 6.87 4.64
N TRP A 348 -30.22 7.60 3.53
CA TRP A 348 -31.14 7.55 2.40
C TRP A 348 -31.23 6.16 1.79
N ALA A 349 -30.11 5.46 1.59
CA ALA A 349 -30.09 4.09 1.07
C ALA A 349 -30.88 3.12 1.97
N ALA A 350 -30.72 3.25 3.30
CA ALA A 350 -31.51 2.51 4.28
C ALA A 350 -33.01 2.82 4.17
N ASN A 351 -33.38 4.09 4.04
CA ASN A 351 -34.78 4.51 3.86
C ASN A 351 -35.37 4.05 2.52
N PHE A 352 -34.52 3.91 1.50
CA PHE A 352 -34.87 3.31 0.22
C PHE A 352 -35.09 1.78 0.33
N GLY A 353 -34.90 1.19 1.51
CA GLY A 353 -35.14 -0.22 1.80
C GLY A 353 -33.94 -1.12 1.49
N ALA A 354 -32.75 -0.56 1.33
CA ALA A 354 -31.52 -1.33 1.18
C ALA A 354 -31.05 -1.82 2.55
N LEU A 355 -31.16 -3.13 2.79
CA LEU A 355 -30.65 -3.76 4.02
C LEU A 355 -29.16 -4.11 3.88
N GLU A 356 -28.71 -4.36 2.66
CA GLU A 356 -27.30 -4.66 2.39
C GLU A 356 -26.72 -3.68 1.38
N TRP A 357 -25.48 -3.26 1.64
CA TRP A 357 -24.74 -2.27 0.87
C TRP A 357 -23.45 -2.92 0.35
N HIS A 358 -23.32 -3.01 -0.97
CA HIS A 358 -22.26 -3.78 -1.63
C HIS A 358 -21.37 -2.84 -2.46
N PRO A 359 -20.33 -2.25 -1.85
CA PRO A 359 -19.44 -1.31 -2.53
C PRO A 359 -18.51 -2.04 -3.50
N TRP A 360 -18.13 -1.37 -4.58
CA TRP A 360 -17.08 -1.84 -5.45
C TRP A 360 -15.73 -1.85 -4.73
N THR A 361 -14.85 -2.81 -5.06
CA THR A 361 -13.48 -2.86 -4.50
C THR A 361 -12.54 -1.84 -5.16
N SER A 362 -12.91 -1.30 -6.32
CA SER A 362 -12.31 -0.11 -6.95
C SER A 362 -13.09 1.17 -6.62
N ARG A 363 -12.47 2.30 -6.91
CA ARG A 363 -13.13 3.62 -6.83
C ARG A 363 -13.54 4.06 -8.23
N THR A 364 -14.55 4.93 -8.29
CA THR A 364 -15.17 5.42 -9.53
C THR A 364 -14.25 6.29 -10.39
N ASP A 365 -13.17 6.85 -9.82
CA ASP A 365 -12.14 7.60 -10.55
C ASP A 365 -11.10 6.70 -11.25
N ALA A 366 -11.09 5.40 -10.95
CA ALA A 366 -10.27 4.39 -11.62
C ALA A 366 -10.97 3.01 -11.48
N PRO A 367 -12.07 2.77 -12.20
CA PRO A 367 -12.96 1.63 -11.96
C PRO A 367 -12.28 0.28 -12.19
N ASP A 368 -11.24 0.20 -13.01
CA ASP A 368 -10.51 -1.05 -13.32
C ASP A 368 -9.36 -1.37 -12.35
N LEU A 369 -9.05 -0.45 -11.43
CA LEU A 369 -7.93 -0.57 -10.50
C LEU A 369 -8.45 -0.74 -9.07
N PRO A 370 -8.55 -1.98 -8.55
CA PRO A 370 -8.98 -2.22 -7.19
C PRO A 370 -8.06 -1.56 -6.17
N THR A 371 -8.64 -1.28 -5.01
CA THR A 371 -7.93 -0.76 -3.81
C THR A 371 -8.03 -1.74 -2.64
N PHE A 372 -8.70 -2.87 -2.86
CA PHE A 372 -8.77 -3.99 -1.94
C PHE A 372 -8.68 -5.29 -2.72
N VAL A 373 -7.99 -6.27 -2.14
CA VAL A 373 -8.17 -7.68 -2.44
C VAL A 373 -9.03 -8.28 -1.33
N MET A 374 -10.03 -9.07 -1.70
CA MET A 374 -10.95 -9.70 -0.76
C MET A 374 -10.85 -11.23 -0.88
N PHE A 375 -10.70 -11.89 0.25
CA PHE A 375 -10.81 -13.34 0.40
C PHE A 375 -12.14 -13.64 1.06
N ASP A 376 -12.99 -14.44 0.40
CA ASP A 376 -14.28 -14.85 0.95
C ASP A 376 -14.21 -16.28 1.45
N LEU A 377 -14.25 -16.45 2.77
CA LEU A 377 -14.23 -17.74 3.43
C LEU A 377 -15.67 -18.17 3.69
N ASP A 378 -16.23 -18.89 2.72
CA ASP A 378 -17.59 -19.41 2.79
C ASP A 378 -17.59 -20.88 3.21
N PRO A 379 -18.18 -21.23 4.38
CA PRO A 379 -18.27 -22.61 4.80
C PRO A 379 -19.30 -23.37 3.97
N GLY A 380 -18.93 -24.58 3.53
CA GLY A 380 -19.89 -25.56 3.04
C GLY A 380 -20.79 -26.08 4.17
N ASP A 381 -21.83 -26.85 3.84
CA ASP A 381 -22.81 -27.30 4.84
C ASP A 381 -22.25 -28.26 5.91
N ARG A 382 -21.02 -28.72 5.73
CA ARG A 382 -20.32 -29.63 6.65
C ARG A 382 -19.21 -28.95 7.43
N THR A 383 -18.86 -27.70 7.10
CA THR A 383 -17.76 -26.98 7.72
C THR A 383 -18.25 -26.32 9.00
N THR A 384 -17.61 -26.62 10.13
CA THR A 384 -17.96 -26.00 11.41
C THR A 384 -17.44 -24.57 11.49
N TRP A 385 -17.98 -23.81 12.45
CA TRP A 385 -17.49 -22.46 12.72
C TRP A 385 -16.02 -22.48 13.20
N GLU A 386 -15.65 -23.48 14.00
CA GLU A 386 -14.29 -23.69 14.49
C GLU A 386 -13.32 -23.95 13.33
N GLU A 387 -13.69 -24.80 12.37
CA GLU A 387 -12.90 -25.06 11.17
C GLU A 387 -12.73 -23.79 10.31
N LEU A 388 -13.79 -22.98 10.19
CA LEU A 388 -13.72 -21.71 9.48
C LEU A 388 -12.78 -20.70 10.19
N LEU A 389 -12.80 -20.66 11.52
CA LEU A 389 -11.87 -19.83 12.31
C LEU A 389 -10.42 -20.29 12.13
N ASP A 390 -10.18 -21.60 12.04
CA ASP A 390 -8.84 -22.12 11.78
C ASP A 390 -8.35 -21.72 10.38
N LEU A 391 -9.22 -21.80 9.36
CA LEU A 391 -8.89 -21.30 8.03
C LEU A 391 -8.58 -19.78 8.03
N ALA A 392 -9.35 -18.99 8.77
CA ALA A 392 -9.11 -17.55 8.91
C ALA A 392 -7.77 -17.25 9.62
N ARG A 393 -7.38 -18.05 10.62
CA ARG A 393 -6.08 -17.94 11.30
C ARG A 393 -4.92 -18.35 10.40
N LEU A 394 -5.09 -19.37 9.54
CA LEU A 394 -4.08 -19.74 8.57
C LEU A 394 -3.86 -18.63 7.53
N HIS A 395 -4.94 -17.98 7.07
CA HIS A 395 -4.83 -16.79 6.24
C HIS A 395 -4.07 -15.67 6.98
N ARG A 396 -4.34 -15.45 8.27
CA ARG A 396 -3.57 -14.49 9.08
C ARG A 396 -2.07 -14.81 9.08
N THR A 397 -1.69 -16.06 9.32
CA THR A 397 -0.29 -16.50 9.27
C THR A 397 0.35 -16.26 7.90
N ALA A 398 -0.38 -16.56 6.81
CA ALA A 398 0.12 -16.30 5.46
C ALA A 398 0.32 -14.80 5.20
N PHE A 399 -0.62 -13.95 5.63
CA PHE A 399 -0.47 -12.49 5.49
C PHE A 399 0.67 -11.93 6.37
N GLU A 400 0.85 -12.45 7.59
CA GLU A 400 1.97 -12.09 8.47
C GLU A 400 3.33 -12.44 7.80
N ALA A 401 3.45 -13.63 7.20
CA ALA A 401 4.65 -14.03 6.47
C ALA A 401 4.92 -13.15 5.23
N LEU A 402 3.86 -12.69 4.56
CA LEU A 402 3.94 -11.76 3.43
C LEU A 402 4.09 -10.29 3.86
N GLN A 403 4.16 -10.01 5.17
CA GLN A 403 4.20 -8.66 5.74
C GLN A 403 3.02 -7.78 5.30
N LEU A 404 1.85 -8.41 5.09
CA LEU A 404 0.63 -7.74 4.67
C LEU A 404 -0.30 -7.47 5.85
N ARG A 405 -0.90 -6.29 5.83
CA ARG A 405 -2.00 -5.96 6.73
C ARG A 405 -3.32 -6.48 6.14
N ALA A 406 -4.06 -7.24 6.92
CA ALA A 406 -5.36 -7.79 6.53
C ALA A 406 -6.41 -7.56 7.62
N TYR A 407 -7.66 -7.31 7.22
CA TYR A 407 -8.76 -6.97 8.11
C TYR A 407 -9.93 -7.96 7.92
N PRO A 408 -10.13 -8.90 8.86
CA PRO A 408 -11.26 -9.82 8.82
C PRO A 408 -12.55 -9.12 9.28
N LYS A 409 -13.66 -9.48 8.65
CA LYS A 409 -15.01 -9.18 9.13
C LYS A 409 -15.93 -10.37 8.89
N VAL A 410 -16.87 -10.60 9.80
CA VAL A 410 -17.95 -11.56 9.57
C VAL A 410 -18.86 -11.06 8.44
N THR A 411 -19.42 -11.98 7.65
CA THR A 411 -20.32 -11.60 6.54
C THR A 411 -21.74 -11.24 7.01
N GLY A 412 -22.08 -11.53 8.27
CA GLY A 412 -23.45 -11.46 8.78
C GLY A 412 -24.30 -12.69 8.42
N LYS A 413 -23.70 -13.69 7.76
CA LYS A 413 -24.29 -15.01 7.50
C LYS A 413 -23.45 -16.10 8.18
N ARG A 414 -22.83 -16.99 7.40
CA ARG A 414 -21.98 -18.07 7.92
C ARG A 414 -20.48 -17.85 7.71
N GLY A 415 -20.11 -16.89 6.87
CA GLY A 415 -18.74 -16.73 6.36
C GLY A 415 -17.92 -15.62 7.03
N ILE A 416 -16.65 -15.55 6.64
CA ILE A 416 -15.71 -14.50 7.01
C ILE A 416 -15.09 -13.93 5.74
N GLN A 417 -15.10 -12.60 5.60
CA GLN A 417 -14.34 -11.92 4.55
C GLN A 417 -13.08 -11.32 5.13
N ILE A 418 -11.95 -11.50 4.43
CA ILE A 418 -10.68 -10.88 4.80
C ILE A 418 -10.30 -9.86 3.72
N TRP A 419 -10.11 -8.62 4.13
CA TRP A 419 -9.84 -7.49 3.24
C TRP A 419 -8.39 -7.03 3.37
N VAL A 420 -7.67 -7.04 2.25
CA VAL A 420 -6.27 -6.59 2.16
C VAL A 420 -6.25 -5.29 1.35
N PRO A 421 -5.94 -4.13 1.95
CA PRO A 421 -5.79 -2.89 1.21
C PRO A 421 -4.60 -2.97 0.26
N VAL A 422 -4.78 -2.48 -0.95
CA VAL A 422 -3.70 -2.37 -1.95
C VAL A 422 -3.64 -0.96 -2.50
N ARG A 423 -2.43 -0.50 -2.80
CA ARG A 423 -2.26 0.75 -3.55
C ARG A 423 -2.86 0.55 -4.95
N ARG A 424 -3.49 1.60 -5.47
CA ARG A 424 -3.94 1.64 -6.86
C ARG A 424 -2.75 1.38 -7.80
N GLY A 425 -2.87 0.39 -8.68
CA GLY A 425 -1.82 -0.01 -9.61
C GLY A 425 -2.11 -1.39 -10.23
N PRO A 426 -2.19 -2.46 -9.43
CA PRO A 426 -2.55 -3.79 -9.91
C PRO A 426 -3.98 -3.82 -10.47
N SER A 427 -4.19 -4.55 -11.56
CA SER A 427 -5.52 -4.75 -12.16
C SER A 427 -6.34 -5.78 -11.38
N PHE A 428 -7.63 -5.92 -11.73
CA PHE A 428 -8.44 -7.04 -11.27
C PHE A 428 -7.86 -8.42 -11.63
N ALA A 429 -7.20 -8.54 -12.78
CA ALA A 429 -6.57 -9.79 -13.18
C ALA A 429 -5.38 -10.13 -12.26
N ASP A 430 -4.53 -9.14 -11.97
CA ASP A 430 -3.35 -9.31 -11.12
C ASP A 430 -3.77 -9.66 -9.68
N THR A 431 -4.72 -8.90 -9.13
CA THR A 431 -5.21 -9.12 -7.76
C THR A 431 -5.90 -10.47 -7.60
N ARG A 432 -6.68 -10.91 -8.60
CA ARG A 432 -7.31 -12.24 -8.60
C ARG A 432 -6.28 -13.35 -8.69
N ALA A 433 -5.31 -13.25 -9.58
CA ALA A 433 -4.26 -14.25 -9.73
C ALA A 433 -3.44 -14.40 -8.43
N TRP A 434 -3.12 -13.27 -7.79
CA TRP A 434 -2.45 -13.26 -6.50
C TRP A 434 -3.30 -13.88 -5.39
N ALA A 435 -4.59 -13.50 -5.27
CA ALA A 435 -5.49 -14.07 -4.28
C ALA A 435 -5.62 -15.59 -4.44
N GLU A 436 -5.74 -16.07 -5.68
CA GLU A 436 -5.79 -17.50 -5.97
C GLU A 436 -4.51 -18.23 -5.54
N LYS A 437 -3.34 -17.63 -5.78
CA LYS A 437 -2.06 -18.18 -5.33
C LYS A 437 -2.00 -18.30 -3.81
N VAL A 438 -2.41 -17.26 -3.08
CA VAL A 438 -2.43 -17.26 -1.61
C VAL A 438 -3.41 -18.32 -1.09
N SER A 439 -4.64 -18.38 -1.62
CA SER A 439 -5.64 -19.36 -1.19
C SER A 439 -5.14 -20.80 -1.39
N ARG A 440 -4.53 -21.11 -2.54
CA ARG A 440 -3.94 -22.44 -2.81
C ARG A 440 -2.79 -22.79 -1.87
N SER A 441 -2.05 -21.81 -1.36
CA SER A 441 -0.97 -22.03 -0.40
C SER A 441 -1.48 -22.26 1.02
N VAL A 442 -2.65 -21.71 1.36
CA VAL A 442 -3.26 -21.85 2.69
C VAL A 442 -4.04 -23.16 2.83
N GLY A 443 -4.82 -23.55 1.81
CA GLY A 443 -5.67 -24.75 1.85
C GLY A 443 -6.66 -24.83 0.71
#